data_AF-A0A2M8GH75-F1
#
_entry.id   AF-A0A2M8GH75-F1
#
_cell.length_a   1.000
_cell.length_b   1.000
_cell.length_c   1.000
_cell.angle_alpha   90.00
_cell.angle_beta   90.00
_cell.angle_gamma   90.00
#
_symmetry.space_group_name_H-M   'P 1'
#
loop_
_entity.id
_entity.type
_entity.pdbx_description
1 polymer ?
#
loop_
_entity_poly.entity_id
_entity_poly.type
_entity_poly.pdbx_seq_one_letter_code
_entity_poly.pdbx_strand_id
1 'polypeptide(L)'
;MNSSLNTQRVTVSLPDYIYRRLVKQVPERQVSRFVASVLEEKLFMHKKQTTDPIDDFVNLRRKLPKISDKKIFAAIRKGRM
;
A
#
# COMPACT_ATOMS: atom_id res chain seq x y z
N MET A 1 1.97 -19.50 27.50
CA MET A 1 1.20 -19.32 26.25
C MET A 1 2.19 -19.47 25.10
N ASN A 2 2.16 -20.61 24.41
CA ASN A 2 3.07 -20.86 23.27
C ASN A 2 2.56 -20.06 22.07
N SER A 3 3.31 -19.04 21.65
CA SER A 3 3.15 -18.37 20.37
C SER A 3 3.45 -19.38 19.26
N SER A 4 2.42 -20.06 18.77
CA SER A 4 2.52 -20.92 17.59
C SER A 4 3.06 -20.09 16.42
N LEU A 5 4.14 -20.58 15.81
CA LEU A 5 4.80 -19.99 14.64
C LEU A 5 3.77 -19.87 13.51
N ASN A 6 3.20 -18.69 13.33
CA ASN A 6 2.12 -18.41 12.36
C ASN A 6 2.69 -18.18 10.96
N THR A 7 3.62 -19.02 10.53
CA THR A 7 4.33 -18.91 9.26
C THR A 7 4.26 -20.22 8.52
N GLN A 8 3.81 -20.19 7.27
CA GLN A 8 3.83 -21.34 6.38
C GLN A 8 5.00 -21.21 5.40
N ARG A 9 5.77 -22.29 5.22
CA ARG A 9 6.86 -22.33 4.23
C ARG A 9 6.27 -22.65 2.86
N VAL A 10 6.55 -21.79 1.89
CA VAL A 10 6.21 -22.00 0.48
C VAL A 10 7.49 -22.15 -0.32
N THR A 11 7.56 -23.18 -1.17
CA THR A 11 8.64 -23.37 -2.13
C THR A 11 8.12 -22.99 -3.51
N VAL A 12 8.86 -22.13 -4.22
CA VAL A 12 8.49 -21.68 -5.57
C VAL A 12 9.66 -21.82 -6.51
N SER A 13 9.37 -22.20 -7.76
CA SER A 13 10.34 -22.19 -8.84
C SER A 13 10.30 -20.84 -9.54
N LEU A 14 11.45 -20.20 -9.69
CA LEU A 14 11.59 -18.95 -10.44
C LEU A 14 12.44 -19.18 -11.70
N PRO A 15 12.15 -18.48 -12.81
CA PRO A 15 13.07 -18.42 -13.94
C PRO A 15 14.45 -17.90 -13.50
N ASP A 16 15.51 -18.53 -14.00
CA ASP A 16 16.90 -18.23 -13.61
C ASP A 16 17.24 -16.74 -13.75
N TYR A 17 16.79 -16.11 -14.85
CA TYR A 17 17.03 -14.68 -15.08
C TYR A 17 16.40 -13.77 -14.02
N ILE A 18 15.29 -14.18 -13.40
CA ILE A 18 14.65 -13.43 -12.32
C ILE A 18 15.45 -13.59 -11.03
N TYR A 19 15.84 -14.84 -10.69
CA TYR A 19 16.65 -15.10 -9.50
C TYR A 19 17.98 -14.33 -9.55
N ARG A 20 18.68 -14.37 -10.69
CA ARG A 20 19.92 -13.61 -10.88
C ARG A 20 19.74 -12.10 -10.72
N ARG A 21 18.58 -11.55 -11.11
CA ARG A 21 18.28 -10.13 -10.88
C ARG A 21 18.02 -9.84 -9.40
N LEU A 22 17.31 -10.72 -8.70
CA LEU A 22 17.02 -10.57 -7.27
C LEU A 22 18.32 -10.57 -6.44
N VAL A 23 19.23 -11.52 -6.70
CA VAL A 23 20.50 -11.61 -5.96
C VAL A 23 21.43 -10.42 -6.22
N LYS A 24 21.26 -9.68 -7.33
CA LYS A 24 21.98 -8.42 -7.57
C LYS A 24 21.44 -7.25 -6.74
N GLN A 25 20.18 -7.30 -6.32
CA GLN A 25 19.52 -6.22 -5.58
C GLN A 25 19.51 -6.46 -4.07
N VAL A 26 19.44 -7.73 -3.64
CA VAL A 26 19.43 -8.14 -2.24
C VAL A 26 20.41 -9.28 -2.00
N PRO A 27 21.08 -9.33 -0.84
CA PRO A 27 21.95 -10.44 -0.49
C PRO A 27 21.21 -11.78 -0.63
N GLU A 28 21.90 -12.82 -1.09
CA GLU A 28 21.32 -14.13 -1.39
C GLU A 28 20.46 -14.70 -0.24
N ARG A 29 20.94 -14.54 1.01
CA ARG A 29 20.24 -14.99 2.23
C ARG A 29 18.95 -14.20 2.55
N GLN A 30 18.70 -13.10 1.86
CA GLN A 30 17.54 -12.22 2.07
C GLN A 30 16.49 -12.30 0.96
N VAL A 31 16.74 -13.08 -0.10
CA VAL A 31 15.81 -13.20 -1.24
C VAL A 31 14.42 -13.67 -0.79
N SER A 32 14.36 -14.68 0.09
CA SER A 32 13.09 -15.18 0.63
C SER A 32 12.32 -14.13 1.41
N ARG A 33 13.00 -13.35 2.25
CA ARG A 33 12.42 -12.24 3.02
C ARG A 33 11.89 -11.15 2.10
N PHE A 34 12.66 -10.79 1.07
CA PHE A 34 12.27 -9.78 0.09
C PHE A 34 11.02 -10.21 -0.70
N VAL A 35 10.99 -11.45 -1.19
CA VAL A 35 9.83 -11.98 -1.91
C VAL A 35 8.60 -12.00 -1.00
N ALA A 36 8.74 -12.41 0.26
CA ALA A 36 7.65 -12.40 1.23
C ALA A 36 7.11 -10.98 1.48
N SER A 37 7.97 -9.97 1.65
CA SER A 37 7.53 -8.59 1.87
C SER A 37 6.82 -7.99 0.66
N VAL A 38 7.29 -8.29 -0.56
CA VAL A 38 6.62 -7.81 -1.78
C VAL A 38 5.26 -8.47 -1.95
N LEU A 39 5.14 -9.77 -1.67
CA LEU A 39 3.85 -10.48 -1.70
C LEU A 39 2.87 -9.89 -0.66
N GLU A 40 3.35 -9.64 0.55
CA GLU A 40 2.56 -9.03 1.61
C GLU A 40 2.03 -7.65 1.18
N GLU A 41 2.89 -6.77 0.67
CA GLU A 41 2.51 -5.47 0.16
C GLU A 41 1.45 -5.58 -0.95
N LYS A 42 1.65 -6.47 -1.93
CA LYS A 42 0.70 -6.66 -3.04
C LYS A 42 -0.66 -7.16 -2.56
N LEU A 43 -0.68 -8.12 -1.64
CA LEU A 43 -1.93 -8.65 -1.07
C LEU A 43 -2.66 -7.62 -0.22
N PHE A 44 -1.95 -6.81 0.56
CA PHE A 44 -2.55 -5.72 1.32
C PHE A 44 -3.07 -4.59 0.43
N MET A 45 -2.34 -4.24 -0.64
CA MET A 45 -2.78 -3.23 -1.60
C MET A 45 -4.01 -3.69 -2.37
N HIS A 46 -4.08 -4.96 -2.79
CA HIS A 46 -5.28 -5.49 -3.44
C HIS A 46 -6.49 -5.56 -2.50
N LYS A 47 -6.30 -5.86 -1.21
CA LYS A 47 -7.40 -5.77 -0.23
C LYS A 47 -7.94 -4.35 -0.03
N LYS A 48 -7.14 -3.30 -0.27
CA LYS A 48 -7.61 -1.91 -0.21
C LYS A 48 -8.39 -1.48 -1.45
N GLN A 49 -8.28 -2.20 -2.56
CA GLN A 49 -8.97 -1.85 -3.81
C GLN A 49 -10.41 -2.34 -3.87
N THR A 50 -10.89 -3.05 -2.85
CA THR A 50 -12.27 -3.54 -2.77
C THR A 50 -13.26 -2.51 -2.19
N THR A 51 -12.81 -1.32 -1.80
CA THR A 51 -13.72 -0.19 -1.51
C THR A 51 -14.08 0.52 -2.81
N ASP A 52 -15.38 0.73 -3.03
CA ASP A 52 -15.88 1.57 -4.11
C ASP A 52 -15.16 2.94 -4.03
N PRO A 53 -14.49 3.41 -5.11
CA PRO A 53 -13.85 4.73 -5.13
C PRO A 53 -14.79 5.86 -4.70
N ILE A 54 -16.10 5.71 -4.94
CA ILE A 54 -17.13 6.65 -4.50
C ILE A 54 -17.23 6.65 -2.97
N ASP A 55 -17.25 5.48 -2.35
CA ASP A 55 -17.31 5.35 -0.89
C ASP A 55 -16.05 5.91 -0.23
N ASP A 56 -14.87 5.68 -0.82
CA ASP A 56 -13.63 6.25 -0.31
C ASP A 56 -13.63 7.78 -0.37
N PHE A 57 -14.15 8.37 -1.46
CA PHE A 57 -14.32 9.82 -1.59
C PHE A 57 -15.29 10.39 -0.55
N VAL A 58 -16.45 9.74 -0.36
CA VAL A 58 -17.46 10.15 0.62
C VAL A 58 -16.92 10.02 2.05
N ASN A 59 -16.15 8.97 2.34
CA ASN A 59 -15.53 8.76 3.64
C ASN A 59 -14.43 9.79 3.92
N LEU A 60 -13.68 10.21 2.91
CA LEU A 60 -12.68 11.27 3.04
C LEU A 60 -13.34 12.60 3.47
N ARG A 61 -14.50 12.93 2.91
CA ARG A 61 -15.28 14.13 3.29
C ARG A 61 -15.56 14.20 4.79
N ARG A 62 -15.78 13.05 5.45
CA ARG A 62 -16.04 13.00 6.90
C ARG A 62 -14.80 13.34 7.74
N LYS A 63 -13.60 13.10 7.21
CA LYS A 63 -12.32 13.37 7.89
C LYS A 63 -11.81 14.79 7.66
N LEU A 64 -12.34 15.49 6.66
CA LEU A 64 -11.95 16.86 6.36
C LEU A 64 -12.64 17.86 7.31
N PRO A 65 -11.96 18.94 7.70
CA PRO A 65 -12.58 20.00 8.48
C PRO A 65 -13.73 20.62 7.70
N LYS A 66 -14.88 20.84 8.37
CA LYS A 66 -16.03 21.53 7.76
C LYS A 66 -15.68 23.01 7.57
N ILE A 67 -15.33 23.38 6.34
CA ILE A 67 -15.07 24.76 5.95
C ILE A 67 -16.38 25.38 5.45
N SER A 68 -16.70 26.60 5.90
CA SER A 68 -17.87 27.32 5.40
C SER A 68 -17.62 27.91 4.02
N ASP A 69 -18.67 27.99 3.21
CA ASP A 69 -18.61 28.54 1.86
C ASP A 69 -17.99 29.95 1.84
N LYS A 70 -18.27 30.77 2.86
CA LYS A 70 -17.65 32.11 3.03
C LYS A 70 -16.12 32.06 3.04
N LYS A 71 -15.52 31.08 3.72
CA LYS A 71 -14.05 30.91 3.75
C LYS A 71 -13.51 30.43 2.42
N ILE A 72 -14.25 29.56 1.72
CA ILE A 72 -13.90 29.08 0.39
C ILE A 72 -13.90 30.24 -0.61
N PHE A 73 -14.98 31.04 -0.64
CA PHE A 73 -15.08 32.21 -1.53
C PHE A 73 -14.03 33.27 -1.22
N ALA A 74 -13.71 33.51 0.06
CA ALA A 74 -12.64 34.42 0.44
C ALA A 74 -11.26 33.97 -0.06
N ALA A 75 -10.95 32.67 0.04
CA ALA A 75 -9.71 32.10 -0.47
C ALA A 75 -9.61 32.18 -2.00
N ILE A 76 -10.69 31.88 -2.72
CA ILE A 76 -10.77 32.02 -4.18
C ILE A 76 -10.54 33.47 -4.60
N ARG A 77 -11.19 34.42 -3.91
CA ARG A 77 -11.04 35.85 -4.22
C ARG A 77 -9.62 36.35 -3.97
N LYS A 78 -8.95 35.86 -2.91
CA LYS A 78 -7.55 36.17 -2.60
C LYS A 78 -6.58 35.65 -3.66
N GLY A 79 -6.83 34.47 -4.23
CA GLY A 79 -5.98 33.90 -5.29
C GLY A 79 -6.22 34.47 -6.70
N ARG A 80 -7.26 35.31 -6.88
CA ARG A 80 -7.57 36.00 -8.14
C ARG A 80 -7.16 37.48 -8.14
N MET A 81 -6.68 38.00 -7.01
CA MET A 81 -5.99 39.29 -6.91
C MET A 81 -4.50 39.05 -7.05
#